data_AF-A0A7W1EPA2-F1
#
_entry.id   AF-A0A7W1EPA2-F1
#
_cell.length_a   1.000
_cell.length_b   1.000
_cell.length_c   1.000
_cell.angle_alpha   90.00
_cell.angle_beta   90.00
_cell.angle_gamma   90.00
#
_symmetry.space_group_name_H-M   'P 1'
#
loop_
_entity.id
_entity.type
_entity.pdbx_description
1 polymer ?
#
loop_
_entity_poly.entity_id
_entity_poly.type
_entity_poly.pdbx_seq_one_letter_code
_entity_poly.pdbx_strand_id
1 'polypeptide(L)'
;MQTDSFPIQLPPAPLANARSVEHRLQRFAIWVSIAVAALGAIVLVGWYAGIPLFTQIAPSFVAMQFNTAATFVLAAVALSALVTSRMRIALLAGVAVLLVGGVTIAENLTGWSAGIDELLWRAGADRDAMGELSRARLSAPGRMAPNTALGFVLVGLATLLLVQPGRGRFVQLASSAVVAILATSLGAVALSGYLIGVPTAYGWGHLARMSVHAAAGMALLGCGFLAATMQVGLRQQMPVRGWFPALSGTAVAIGTLMMWQSLVDHNRRNLEGTIRREAETIAGAAGRGIDERVLITEHLAAQWSDEHALVRGEWERTAASMQRGFAGVIGVGVVDSHGILRWVVPASSTTLVADAPFAVDARRVALLREATTTGRGTLSLSDTLGSGRRFALAAAPMRSAMPARAFVVAALDYRTMFEDVVSQRLGQVYSYSVRDGAQ
;
A
#
# COMPACT_ATOMS: atom_id res chain seq x y z
N MET A 1 74.33 31.46 20.32
CA MET A 1 73.32 30.42 20.07
C MET A 1 72.90 30.51 18.61
N GLN A 2 73.36 29.59 17.76
CA GLN A 2 72.77 29.38 16.44
C GLN A 2 71.66 28.33 16.61
N THR A 3 70.48 28.62 16.07
CA THR A 3 69.37 27.66 15.99
C THR A 3 69.35 27.10 14.58
N ASP A 4 69.96 25.94 14.37
CA ASP A 4 69.92 25.24 13.09
C ASP A 4 68.49 24.74 12.83
N SER A 5 67.78 25.43 11.95
CA SER A 5 66.46 25.04 11.48
C SER A 5 66.57 23.92 10.45
N PHE A 6 66.70 22.68 10.92
CA PHE A 6 66.58 21.50 10.06
C PHE A 6 65.22 21.50 9.34
N PRO A 7 65.19 21.60 7.99
CA PRO A 7 63.93 21.50 7.26
C PRO A 7 63.47 20.04 7.32
N ILE A 8 62.36 19.78 8.01
CA ILE A 8 61.72 18.46 8.02
C ILE A 8 61.15 18.20 6.62
N GLN A 9 61.97 17.57 5.77
CA GLN A 9 61.50 16.96 4.53
C GLN A 9 60.60 15.78 4.89
N LEU A 10 59.29 16.04 4.92
CA LEU A 10 58.28 14.99 4.95
C LEU A 10 58.55 14.03 3.76
N PRO A 11 58.70 12.72 4.00
CA PRO A 11 59.02 11.79 2.93
C PRO A 11 57.91 11.81 1.87
N PRO A 12 58.24 11.78 0.57
CA PRO A 12 57.24 11.77 -0.48
C PRO A 12 56.35 10.53 -0.32
N ALA A 13 55.04 10.75 -0.20
CA ALA A 13 54.07 9.66 -0.07
C ALA A 13 54.26 8.67 -1.23
N PRO A 14 54.29 7.34 -0.98
CA PRO A 14 54.79 6.37 -1.95
C PRO A 14 53.89 6.29 -3.19
N LEU A 15 54.33 6.95 -4.26
CA LEU A 15 53.63 7.05 -5.55
C LEU A 15 53.29 5.67 -6.16
N ALA A 16 54.04 4.63 -5.80
CA ALA A 16 53.77 3.24 -6.15
C ALA A 16 52.39 2.76 -5.65
N ASN A 17 52.00 3.14 -4.43
CA ASN A 17 50.70 2.76 -3.87
C ASN A 17 49.55 3.40 -4.65
N ALA A 18 49.65 4.69 -4.98
CA ALA A 18 48.62 5.42 -5.73
C ALA A 18 48.34 4.78 -7.10
N ARG A 19 49.38 4.45 -7.88
CA ARG A 19 49.22 3.74 -9.17
C ARG A 19 48.57 2.36 -9.00
N SER A 20 48.93 1.62 -7.95
CA SER A 20 48.32 0.30 -7.68
C SER A 20 46.83 0.38 -7.32
N VAL A 21 46.40 1.47 -6.69
CA VAL A 21 44.98 1.70 -6.34
C VAL A 21 44.21 2.17 -7.57
N GLU A 22 44.79 3.04 -8.39
CA GLU A 22 44.21 3.48 -9.66
C GLU A 22 43.85 2.29 -10.57
N HIS A 23 44.79 1.36 -10.77
CA HIS A 23 44.56 0.17 -11.60
C HIS A 23 43.50 -0.77 -10.99
N ARG A 24 43.39 -0.85 -9.65
CA ARG A 24 42.35 -1.64 -8.98
C ARG A 24 40.96 -1.02 -9.17
N LEU A 25 40.83 0.30 -9.03
CA LEU A 25 39.58 1.02 -9.30
C LEU A 25 39.17 0.91 -10.78
N GLN A 26 40.12 1.03 -11.70
CA GLN A 26 39.89 0.87 -13.14
C GLN A 26 39.35 -0.53 -13.46
N ARG A 27 40.02 -1.59 -12.96
CA ARG A 27 39.59 -2.98 -13.15
C ARG A 27 38.21 -3.23 -12.54
N PHE A 28 37.95 -2.71 -11.34
CA PHE A 28 36.63 -2.81 -10.70
C PHE A 28 35.52 -2.16 -11.53
N ALA A 29 35.73 -0.92 -12.00
CA ALA A 29 34.77 -0.24 -12.87
C ALA A 29 34.56 -0.95 -14.22
N ILE A 30 35.60 -1.58 -14.78
CA ILE A 30 35.48 -2.44 -15.97
C ILE A 30 34.60 -3.67 -15.66
N TRP A 31 34.86 -4.40 -14.57
CA TRP A 31 34.03 -5.55 -14.18
C TRP A 31 32.57 -5.16 -13.91
N VAL A 32 32.33 -4.03 -13.24
CA VAL A 32 30.99 -3.47 -13.07
C VAL A 32 30.34 -3.18 -14.42
N SER A 33 31.05 -2.54 -15.35
CA SER A 33 30.50 -2.25 -16.68
C SER A 33 30.15 -3.52 -17.46
N ILE A 34 30.98 -4.58 -17.38
CA ILE A 34 30.70 -5.88 -18.00
C ILE A 34 29.45 -6.52 -17.37
N ALA A 35 29.35 -6.54 -16.04
CA ALA A 35 28.20 -7.11 -15.34
C ALA A 35 26.88 -6.38 -15.65
N VAL A 36 26.91 -5.04 -15.69
CA VAL A 36 25.73 -4.22 -16.00
C VAL A 36 25.35 -4.31 -17.48
N ALA A 37 26.33 -4.36 -18.39
CA ALA A 37 26.07 -4.60 -19.81
C ALA A 37 25.47 -5.99 -20.05
N ALA A 38 26.01 -7.02 -19.40
CA ALA A 38 25.49 -8.39 -19.48
C ALA A 38 24.06 -8.49 -18.93
N LEU A 39 23.76 -7.85 -17.80
CA LEU A 39 22.41 -7.76 -17.25
C LEU A 39 21.43 -7.13 -18.25
N GLY A 40 21.78 -5.97 -18.82
CA GLY A 40 20.95 -5.32 -19.83
C GLY A 40 20.76 -6.18 -21.08
N ALA A 41 21.84 -6.80 -21.59
CA ALA A 41 21.78 -7.68 -22.76
C ALA A 41 20.90 -8.93 -22.53
N ILE A 42 21.00 -9.58 -21.36
CA ILE A 42 20.15 -10.73 -21.01
C ILE A 42 18.67 -10.33 -21.02
N VAL A 43 18.33 -9.17 -20.46
CA VAL A 43 16.94 -8.68 -20.41
C VAL A 43 16.45 -8.32 -21.82
N LEU A 44 17.26 -7.67 -22.65
CA LEU A 44 16.93 -7.38 -24.06
C LEU A 44 16.69 -8.66 -24.87
N VAL A 45 17.52 -9.68 -24.69
CA VAL A 45 17.30 -11.03 -25.25
C VAL A 45 16.02 -11.66 -24.70
N GLY A 46 15.73 -11.47 -23.41
CA GLY A 46 14.48 -11.91 -22.78
C GLY A 46 13.22 -11.34 -23.43
N TRP A 47 13.23 -10.04 -23.77
CA TRP A 47 12.14 -9.40 -24.50
C TRP A 47 12.03 -9.88 -25.96
N TYR A 48 13.17 -10.07 -26.66
CA TYR A 48 13.18 -10.49 -28.06
C TYR A 48 12.80 -11.96 -28.25
N ALA A 49 13.29 -12.84 -27.37
CA ALA A 49 13.03 -14.28 -27.40
C ALA A 49 11.77 -14.69 -26.60
N GLY A 50 11.05 -13.74 -25.99
CA GLY A 50 9.85 -14.02 -25.20
C GLY A 50 10.10 -14.87 -23.95
N ILE A 51 11.28 -14.77 -23.32
CA ILE A 51 11.69 -15.58 -22.15
C ILE A 51 11.41 -14.80 -20.85
N PRO A 52 10.36 -15.12 -20.08
CA PRO A 52 9.98 -14.31 -18.91
C PRO A 52 11.03 -14.35 -17.80
N LEU A 53 11.78 -15.45 -17.66
CA LEU A 53 12.83 -15.61 -16.65
C LEU A 53 13.94 -14.56 -16.77
N PHE A 54 14.20 -14.05 -17.99
CA PHE A 54 15.24 -13.05 -18.23
C PHE A 54 14.76 -11.62 -17.99
N THR A 55 13.45 -11.36 -18.14
CA THR A 55 12.86 -10.04 -17.85
C THR A 55 12.36 -9.93 -16.41
N GLN A 56 12.02 -11.05 -15.77
CA GLN A 56 11.38 -11.15 -14.46
C GLN A 56 11.92 -12.36 -13.67
N ILE A 57 12.73 -12.11 -12.65
CA ILE A 57 13.38 -13.16 -11.81
C ILE A 57 12.38 -14.08 -11.10
N ALA A 58 11.22 -13.56 -10.67
CA ALA A 58 10.20 -14.34 -9.97
C ALA A 58 8.78 -13.85 -10.30
N PRO A 59 7.76 -14.73 -10.35
CA PRO A 59 6.37 -14.35 -10.68
C PRO A 59 5.75 -13.31 -9.74
N SER A 60 6.31 -13.09 -8.55
CA SER A 60 5.91 -12.04 -7.59
C SER A 60 6.57 -10.68 -7.86
N PHE A 61 7.71 -10.65 -8.53
CA PHE A 61 8.48 -9.42 -8.80
C PHE A 61 8.05 -8.73 -10.10
N VAL A 62 8.53 -7.51 -10.30
CA VAL A 62 8.22 -6.69 -11.48
C VAL A 62 9.25 -6.96 -12.59
N ALA A 63 8.78 -7.09 -13.83
CA ALA A 63 9.64 -7.25 -14.99
C ALA A 63 10.44 -5.98 -15.28
N MET A 64 11.67 -6.12 -15.76
CA MET A 64 12.52 -4.99 -16.18
C MET A 64 12.17 -4.55 -17.58
N GLN A 65 11.76 -3.30 -17.73
CA GLN A 65 11.33 -2.73 -19.01
C GLN A 65 12.47 -2.67 -20.05
N PHE A 66 12.13 -2.79 -21.33
CA PHE A 66 13.10 -2.82 -22.43
C PHE A 66 13.98 -1.56 -22.48
N ASN A 67 13.36 -0.37 -22.39
CA ASN A 67 14.07 0.92 -22.32
C ASN A 67 15.10 0.98 -21.18
N THR A 68 14.79 0.36 -20.04
CA THR A 68 15.64 0.31 -18.86
C THR A 68 16.86 -0.56 -19.14
N ALA A 69 16.67 -1.72 -19.77
CA ALA A 69 17.75 -2.62 -20.16
C ALA A 69 18.69 -1.98 -21.20
N ALA A 70 18.14 -1.33 -22.22
CA ALA A 70 18.92 -0.57 -23.21
C ALA A 70 19.73 0.56 -22.55
N THR A 71 19.13 1.30 -21.61
CA THR A 71 19.82 2.40 -20.92
C THR A 71 20.92 1.91 -19.98
N PHE A 72 20.78 0.72 -19.36
CA PHE A 72 21.88 0.09 -18.62
C PHE A 72 23.05 -0.29 -19.52
N VAL A 73 22.80 -0.82 -20.73
CA VAL A 73 23.87 -1.10 -21.70
C VAL A 73 24.58 0.21 -22.10
N LEU A 74 23.84 1.28 -22.40
CA LEU A 74 24.43 2.59 -22.71
C LEU A 74 25.25 3.16 -21.53
N ALA A 75 24.76 3.02 -20.29
CA ALA A 75 25.48 3.47 -19.11
C ALA A 75 26.75 2.66 -18.82
N ALA A 76 26.75 1.36 -19.11
CA ALA A 76 27.94 0.52 -19.07
C ALA A 76 28.96 0.90 -20.16
N VAL A 77 28.51 1.25 -21.37
CA VAL A 77 29.37 1.81 -22.43
C VAL A 77 29.96 3.16 -21.98
N ALA A 78 29.17 4.03 -21.35
CA ALA A 78 29.67 5.28 -20.79
C ALA A 78 30.76 5.06 -19.72
N LEU A 79 30.51 4.17 -18.75
CA LEU A 79 31.46 3.84 -17.68
C LEU A 79 32.76 3.22 -18.21
N SER A 80 32.66 2.22 -19.08
CA SER A 80 33.84 1.57 -19.68
C SER A 80 34.65 2.55 -20.54
N ALA A 81 33.99 3.42 -21.32
CA ALA A 81 34.65 4.47 -22.10
C ALA A 81 35.33 5.53 -21.22
N LEU A 82 34.75 5.91 -20.07
CA LEU A 82 35.38 6.82 -19.11
C LEU A 82 36.71 6.24 -18.60
N VAL A 83 36.69 5.03 -18.05
CA VAL A 83 37.85 4.44 -17.38
C VAL A 83 38.93 3.95 -18.36
N THR A 84 38.59 3.81 -19.65
CA THR A 84 39.53 3.54 -20.75
C THR A 84 39.96 4.81 -21.52
N SER A 85 39.65 5.99 -20.99
CA SER A 85 40.00 7.31 -21.57
C SER A 85 39.38 7.63 -22.95
N ARG A 86 38.35 6.89 -23.38
CA ARG A 86 37.63 7.07 -24.66
C ARG A 86 36.56 8.16 -24.55
N MET A 87 36.99 9.39 -24.22
CA MET A 87 36.11 10.51 -23.82
C MET A 87 34.96 10.83 -24.78
N ARG A 88 35.14 10.70 -26.11
CA ARG A 88 34.04 10.94 -27.08
C ARG A 88 32.91 9.91 -26.97
N ILE A 89 33.24 8.64 -26.75
CA ILE A 89 32.25 7.56 -26.58
C ILE A 89 31.54 7.73 -25.24
N ALA A 90 32.30 8.05 -24.17
CA ALA A 90 31.74 8.38 -22.87
C ALA A 90 30.75 9.54 -22.94
N LEU A 91 31.09 10.62 -23.66
CA LEU A 91 30.21 11.77 -23.85
C LEU A 91 28.92 11.38 -24.56
N LEU A 92 28.98 10.72 -25.72
CA LEU A 92 27.80 10.35 -26.50
C LEU A 92 26.88 9.39 -25.73
N ALA A 93 27.45 8.37 -25.09
CA ALA A 93 26.68 7.44 -24.27
C ALA A 93 26.09 8.11 -23.02
N GLY A 94 26.85 8.98 -22.33
CA GLY A 94 26.37 9.73 -21.17
C GLY A 94 25.26 10.72 -21.50
N VAL A 95 25.34 11.42 -22.63
CA VAL A 95 24.26 12.28 -23.14
C VAL A 95 23.02 11.44 -23.47
N ALA A 96 23.17 10.29 -24.15
CA ALA A 96 22.04 9.42 -24.46
C ALA A 96 21.33 8.91 -23.18
N VAL A 97 22.09 8.45 -22.18
CA VAL A 97 21.57 8.01 -20.87
C VAL A 97 20.84 9.15 -20.15
N LEU A 98 21.42 10.36 -20.15
CA LEU A 98 20.80 11.55 -19.55
C LEU A 98 19.49 11.93 -20.24
N LEU A 99 19.45 11.90 -21.57
CA LEU A 99 18.27 12.26 -22.36
C LEU A 99 17.15 11.23 -22.17
N VAL A 100 17.43 9.93 -22.21
CA VAL A 100 16.42 8.89 -21.99
C VAL A 100 15.81 9.04 -20.59
N GLY A 101 16.63 9.12 -19.53
CA GLY A 101 16.13 9.33 -18.17
C GLY A 101 15.35 10.65 -18.02
N GLY A 102 15.83 11.74 -18.63
CA GLY A 102 15.18 13.05 -18.58
C GLY A 102 13.81 13.09 -19.26
N VAL A 103 13.69 12.48 -20.45
CA VAL A 103 12.39 12.37 -21.14
C VAL A 103 11.43 11.49 -20.35
N THR A 104 11.87 10.34 -19.83
CA THR A 104 11.01 9.48 -19.00
C THR A 104 10.51 10.21 -17.73
N ILE A 105 11.32 11.08 -17.11
CA ILE A 105 10.84 11.92 -16.00
C ILE A 105 9.78 12.93 -16.49
N ALA A 106 10.01 13.60 -17.63
CA ALA A 106 9.03 14.53 -18.20
C ALA A 106 7.71 13.84 -18.56
N GLU A 107 7.75 12.65 -19.13
CA GLU A 107 6.58 11.80 -19.44
C GLU A 107 5.80 11.38 -18.18
N ASN A 108 6.50 11.03 -17.09
CA ASN A 108 5.88 10.68 -15.81
C ASN A 108 5.27 11.91 -15.09
N LEU A 109 5.84 13.10 -15.27
CA LEU A 109 5.34 14.33 -14.63
C LEU A 109 4.21 15.02 -15.41
N THR A 110 4.25 14.99 -16.74
CA THR A 110 3.28 15.69 -17.60
C THR A 110 2.16 14.79 -18.12
N GLY A 111 2.31 13.47 -18.02
CA GLY A 111 1.41 12.50 -18.65
C GLY A 111 1.54 12.40 -20.17
N TRP A 112 2.39 13.23 -20.79
CA TRP A 112 2.70 13.15 -22.22
C TRP A 112 3.38 11.82 -22.57
N SER A 113 3.25 11.39 -23.84
CA SER A 113 3.99 10.27 -24.41
C SER A 113 4.88 10.76 -25.53
N ALA A 114 6.19 10.65 -25.34
CA ALA A 114 7.19 10.88 -26.37
C ALA A 114 7.28 9.71 -27.35
N GLY A 115 6.62 8.58 -27.06
CA GLY A 115 6.68 7.37 -27.84
C GLY A 115 8.02 6.63 -27.79
N ILE A 116 8.96 7.04 -26.93
CA ILE A 116 10.27 6.36 -26.78
C ILE A 116 10.08 4.94 -26.25
N ASP A 117 9.18 4.79 -25.26
CA ASP A 117 8.77 3.50 -24.71
C ASP A 117 8.23 2.57 -25.83
N GLU A 118 7.43 3.13 -26.73
CA GLU A 118 6.83 2.40 -27.85
C GLU A 118 7.80 2.14 -29.01
N LEU A 119 8.72 3.06 -29.31
CA LEU A 119 9.66 2.92 -30.42
C LEU A 119 10.66 1.79 -30.16
N LEU A 120 11.21 1.75 -28.94
CA LEU A 120 12.12 0.70 -28.49
C LEU A 120 11.40 -0.65 -28.36
N TRP A 121 10.12 -0.64 -27.95
CA TRP A 121 9.24 -1.81 -27.92
C TRP A 121 8.93 -2.38 -29.31
N ARG A 122 8.53 -1.53 -30.25
CA ARG A 122 8.20 -1.89 -31.65
C ARG A 122 9.39 -2.45 -32.43
N ALA A 123 10.62 -2.23 -31.95
CA ALA A 123 11.85 -2.66 -32.62
C ALA A 123 12.20 -4.15 -32.50
N GLY A 124 11.47 -4.95 -31.68
CA GLY A 124 11.76 -6.39 -31.63
C GLY A 124 11.01 -7.30 -30.66
N ALA A 125 9.99 -6.86 -29.91
CA ALA A 125 9.23 -7.76 -29.04
C ALA A 125 8.00 -8.36 -29.75
N ASP A 126 7.79 -9.68 -29.59
CA ASP A 126 6.56 -10.35 -30.03
C ASP A 126 5.35 -9.86 -29.22
N ARG A 127 4.25 -9.58 -29.91
CA ARG A 127 3.11 -8.82 -29.35
C ARG A 127 2.17 -9.69 -28.53
N ASP A 128 1.98 -10.93 -28.92
CA ASP A 128 0.86 -11.74 -28.44
C ASP A 128 1.18 -12.43 -27.10
N ALA A 129 2.39 -12.97 -26.95
CA ALA A 129 2.86 -13.54 -25.67
C ALA A 129 2.99 -12.50 -24.53
N MET A 130 3.09 -11.21 -24.88
CA MET A 130 3.46 -10.15 -23.95
C MET A 130 2.28 -9.27 -23.49
N GLY A 131 1.16 -9.31 -24.22
CA GLY A 131 -0.06 -8.61 -23.87
C GLY A 131 -0.63 -9.03 -22.51
N GLU A 132 -0.42 -10.29 -22.09
CA GLU A 132 -0.87 -10.77 -20.78
C GLU A 132 0.03 -10.30 -19.63
N LEU A 133 1.36 -10.40 -19.78
CA LEU A 133 2.31 -9.94 -18.74
C LEU A 133 2.17 -8.44 -18.43
N SER A 134 2.00 -7.60 -19.46
CA SER A 134 1.85 -6.15 -19.27
C SER A 134 0.48 -5.75 -18.70
N ARG A 135 -0.60 -6.51 -18.97
CA ARG A 135 -1.93 -6.23 -18.40
C ARG A 135 -2.00 -6.60 -16.90
N ALA A 136 -1.22 -7.58 -16.45
CA ALA A 136 -1.42 -8.20 -15.15
C ALA A 136 -1.18 -7.27 -13.93
N ARG A 137 -0.29 -6.25 -13.99
CA ARG A 137 0.15 -5.48 -12.80
C ARG A 137 0.37 -3.96 -12.96
N LEU A 138 -0.39 -3.33 -13.87
CA LEU A 138 -0.72 -1.89 -13.91
C LEU A 138 0.38 -0.83 -14.19
N SER A 139 -0.11 0.26 -14.79
CA SER A 139 0.56 1.54 -15.11
C SER A 139 1.53 1.56 -16.29
N ALA A 140 0.97 1.90 -17.47
CA ALA A 140 1.64 2.25 -18.72
C ALA A 140 2.67 1.20 -19.23
N PRO A 141 2.23 0.24 -20.08
CA PRO A 141 3.12 -0.77 -20.67
C PRO A 141 4.38 -0.15 -21.28
N GLY A 142 5.55 -0.68 -20.91
CA GLY A 142 6.86 -0.21 -21.40
C GLY A 142 7.53 0.89 -20.57
N ARG A 143 6.83 1.62 -19.68
CA ARG A 143 7.42 2.79 -19.00
C ARG A 143 8.45 2.46 -17.93
N MET A 144 9.63 3.05 -18.05
CA MET A 144 10.68 2.97 -17.05
C MET A 144 10.25 3.63 -15.73
N ALA A 145 10.59 2.97 -14.61
CA ALA A 145 10.24 3.43 -13.28
C ALA A 145 10.89 4.81 -12.96
N PRO A 146 10.17 5.76 -12.33
CA PRO A 146 10.68 7.13 -12.13
C PRO A 146 11.98 7.22 -11.33
N ASN A 147 12.13 6.37 -10.30
CA ASN A 147 13.35 6.25 -9.50
C ASN A 147 14.53 5.70 -10.31
N THR A 148 14.26 4.86 -11.33
CA THR A 148 15.27 4.31 -12.24
C THR A 148 15.68 5.34 -13.28
N ALA A 149 14.72 6.08 -13.83
CA ALA A 149 14.97 7.22 -14.71
C ALA A 149 15.81 8.30 -14.02
N LEU A 150 15.51 8.62 -12.75
CA LEU A 150 16.32 9.51 -11.91
C LEU A 150 17.75 8.95 -11.73
N GLY A 151 17.89 7.65 -11.46
CA GLY A 151 19.20 6.99 -11.39
C GLY A 151 20.02 7.15 -12.67
N PHE A 152 19.40 7.04 -13.84
CA PHE A 152 20.07 7.29 -15.13
C PHE A 152 20.38 8.76 -15.37
N VAL A 153 19.50 9.71 -15.02
CA VAL A 153 19.82 11.15 -15.06
C VAL A 153 21.05 11.45 -14.20
N LEU A 154 21.12 10.90 -13.00
CA LEU A 154 22.30 11.01 -12.13
C LEU A 154 23.55 10.43 -12.80
N VAL A 155 23.51 9.18 -13.29
CA VAL A 155 24.66 8.56 -13.98
C VAL A 155 25.10 9.31 -15.25
N GLY A 156 24.15 9.85 -16.01
CA GLY A 156 24.41 10.71 -17.16
C GLY A 156 25.14 12.00 -16.75
N LEU A 157 24.64 12.70 -15.73
CA LEU A 157 25.30 13.89 -15.16
C LEU A 157 26.71 13.58 -14.63
N ALA A 158 26.89 12.47 -13.89
CA ALA A 158 28.19 12.02 -13.42
C ALA A 158 29.17 11.78 -14.58
N THR A 159 28.68 11.24 -15.71
CA THR A 159 29.48 11.09 -16.93
C THR A 159 29.93 12.43 -17.49
N LEU A 160 29.01 13.40 -17.66
CA LEU A 160 29.33 14.73 -18.20
C LEU A 160 30.36 15.47 -17.35
N LEU A 161 30.20 15.43 -16.02
CA LEU A 161 31.12 16.03 -15.04
C LEU A 161 32.54 15.43 -15.13
N LEU A 162 32.66 14.14 -15.41
CA LEU A 162 33.95 13.47 -15.57
C LEU A 162 34.60 13.77 -16.92
N VAL A 163 33.84 13.84 -18.01
CA VAL A 163 34.36 14.11 -19.36
C VAL A 163 34.90 15.53 -19.52
N GLN A 164 34.20 16.56 -19.02
CA GLN A 164 34.54 17.96 -19.31
C GLN A 164 35.75 18.45 -18.49
N PRO A 165 36.91 18.78 -19.11
CA PRO A 165 37.99 19.46 -18.40
C PRO A 165 37.61 20.93 -18.15
N GLY A 166 37.82 21.43 -16.93
CA GLY A 166 37.45 22.81 -16.59
C GLY A 166 38.07 23.34 -15.30
N ARG A 167 37.95 24.66 -15.10
CA ARG A 167 38.23 25.31 -13.81
C ARG A 167 37.24 24.80 -12.75
N GLY A 168 37.69 24.64 -11.50
CA GLY A 168 36.87 24.09 -10.42
C GLY A 168 36.76 22.55 -10.41
N ARG A 169 37.77 21.85 -10.95
CA ARG A 169 37.78 20.37 -11.07
C ARG A 169 37.52 19.60 -9.76
N PHE A 170 37.89 20.16 -8.61
CA PHE A 170 37.54 19.61 -7.30
C PHE A 170 36.02 19.56 -7.08
N VAL A 171 35.31 20.65 -7.39
CA VAL A 171 33.85 20.73 -7.29
C VAL A 171 33.19 19.76 -8.26
N GLN A 172 33.69 19.67 -9.51
CA GLN A 172 33.20 18.68 -10.49
C GLN A 172 33.31 17.23 -9.98
N LEU A 173 34.44 16.86 -9.38
CA LEU A 173 34.65 15.52 -8.83
C LEU A 173 33.81 15.27 -7.57
N ALA A 174 33.68 16.26 -6.68
CA ALA A 174 32.79 16.17 -5.52
C ALA A 174 31.32 16.00 -5.94
N SER A 175 30.84 16.79 -6.90
CA SER A 175 29.49 16.66 -7.47
C SER A 175 29.29 15.30 -8.14
N SER A 176 30.26 14.82 -8.93
CA SER A 176 30.22 13.49 -9.55
C SER A 176 30.14 12.37 -8.49
N ALA A 177 30.89 12.48 -7.39
CA ALA A 177 30.83 11.51 -6.29
C ALA A 177 29.47 11.50 -5.59
N VAL A 178 28.92 12.67 -5.23
CA VAL A 178 27.57 12.80 -4.64
C VAL A 178 26.51 12.17 -5.54
N VAL A 179 26.55 12.50 -6.83
CA VAL A 179 25.61 11.99 -7.84
C VAL A 179 25.73 10.47 -8.02
N ALA A 180 26.95 9.92 -8.02
CA ALA A 180 27.18 8.48 -8.05
C ALA A 180 26.64 7.76 -6.80
N ILE A 181 26.81 8.35 -5.61
CA ILE A 181 26.28 7.81 -4.35
C ILE A 181 24.75 7.82 -4.35
N LEU A 182 24.12 8.91 -4.79
CA LEU A 182 22.66 8.98 -4.92
C LEU A 182 22.13 7.87 -5.85
N ALA A 183 22.82 7.60 -6.97
CA ALA A 183 22.48 6.48 -7.85
C ALA A 183 22.67 5.11 -7.15
N THR A 184 23.82 4.88 -6.49
CA THR A 184 24.05 3.66 -5.69
C THR A 184 22.92 3.42 -4.70
N SER A 185 22.52 4.48 -4.00
CA SER A 185 21.56 4.40 -2.92
C SER A 185 20.11 4.32 -3.37
N LEU A 186 19.74 4.86 -4.53
CA LEU A 186 18.45 4.52 -5.17
C LEU A 186 18.34 3.01 -5.40
N GLY A 187 19.42 2.38 -5.88
CA GLY A 187 19.48 0.92 -6.02
C GLY A 187 19.43 0.18 -4.68
N ALA A 188 20.22 0.61 -3.68
CA ALA A 188 20.26 -0.01 -2.36
C ALA A 188 18.93 0.10 -1.59
N VAL A 189 18.26 1.26 -1.64
CA VAL A 189 16.93 1.49 -1.05
C VAL A 189 15.91 0.56 -1.69
N ALA A 190 15.90 0.46 -3.03
CA ALA A 190 15.00 -0.44 -3.74
C ALA A 190 15.26 -1.92 -3.39
N LEU A 191 16.53 -2.36 -3.30
CA LEU A 191 16.89 -3.71 -2.85
C LEU A 191 16.42 -3.99 -1.42
N SER A 192 16.66 -3.08 -0.47
CA SER A 192 16.14 -3.21 0.90
C SER A 192 14.61 -3.27 0.92
N GLY A 193 13.94 -2.50 0.05
CA GLY A 193 12.50 -2.57 -0.15
C GLY A 193 12.01 -3.95 -0.61
N TYR A 194 12.74 -4.62 -1.50
CA TYR A 194 12.44 -6.00 -1.90
C TYR A 194 12.66 -7.01 -0.77
N LEU A 195 13.70 -6.83 0.05
CA LEU A 195 13.99 -7.73 1.19
C LEU A 195 12.99 -7.59 2.34
N ILE A 196 12.55 -6.36 2.65
CA ILE A 196 11.62 -6.06 3.77
C ILE A 196 10.16 -6.16 3.31
N GLY A 197 9.91 -6.26 2.00
CA GLY A 197 8.55 -6.31 1.43
C GLY A 197 7.82 -4.97 1.52
N VAL A 198 8.52 -3.86 1.25
CA VAL A 198 8.00 -2.48 1.31
C VAL A 198 7.92 -1.89 -0.10
N PRO A 199 6.73 -1.90 -0.76
CA PRO A 199 6.60 -1.49 -2.15
C PRO A 199 6.92 -0.02 -2.42
N THR A 200 6.79 0.85 -1.42
CA THR A 200 7.07 2.30 -1.51
C THR A 200 8.55 2.62 -1.69
N ALA A 201 9.45 1.70 -1.32
CA ALA A 201 10.90 1.89 -1.46
C ALA A 201 11.40 1.63 -2.90
N TYR A 202 10.72 0.77 -3.67
CA TYR A 202 11.05 0.49 -5.08
C TYR A 202 10.02 1.01 -6.10
N GLY A 203 8.90 1.59 -5.66
CA GLY A 203 7.91 2.22 -6.53
C GLY A 203 7.17 3.39 -5.86
N TRP A 204 6.82 4.42 -6.63
CA TRP A 204 6.22 5.65 -6.08
C TRP A 204 4.72 5.70 -6.38
N GLY A 205 3.92 5.24 -5.41
CA GLY A 205 2.46 5.22 -5.51
C GLY A 205 1.96 4.29 -6.62
N HIS A 206 1.29 4.88 -7.62
CA HIS A 206 0.75 4.16 -8.78
C HIS A 206 1.72 4.12 -9.97
N LEU A 207 2.89 4.75 -9.91
CA LEU A 207 3.86 4.76 -11.00
C LEU A 207 4.58 3.41 -11.14
N ALA A 208 5.20 3.20 -12.31
CA ALA A 208 5.99 2.01 -12.60
C ALA A 208 7.07 1.77 -11.52
N ARG A 209 7.29 0.50 -11.16
CA ARG A 209 8.19 0.10 -10.06
C ARG A 209 9.51 -0.43 -10.60
N MET A 210 10.61 -0.11 -9.92
CA MET A 210 11.94 -0.64 -10.23
C MET A 210 11.97 -2.14 -9.98
N SER A 211 12.46 -2.92 -10.93
CA SER A 211 12.63 -4.37 -10.77
C SER A 211 13.83 -4.70 -9.89
N VAL A 212 13.84 -5.87 -9.23
CA VAL A 212 14.90 -6.24 -8.27
C VAL A 212 16.30 -6.30 -8.91
N HIS A 213 16.41 -6.81 -10.14
CA HIS A 213 17.67 -6.76 -10.89
C HIS A 213 18.04 -5.36 -11.39
N ALA A 214 17.09 -4.48 -11.71
CA ALA A 214 17.41 -3.09 -12.03
C ALA A 214 17.96 -2.37 -10.78
N ALA A 215 17.41 -2.66 -9.59
CA ALA A 215 17.92 -2.14 -8.32
C ALA A 215 19.37 -2.58 -8.06
N ALA A 216 19.68 -3.88 -8.26
CA ALA A 216 21.05 -4.39 -8.21
C ALA A 216 21.97 -3.75 -9.26
N GLY A 217 21.50 -3.65 -10.51
CA GLY A 217 22.23 -3.00 -11.61
C GLY A 217 22.54 -1.54 -11.32
N MET A 218 21.60 -0.77 -10.77
CA MET A 218 21.78 0.63 -10.40
C MET A 218 22.75 0.79 -9.22
N ALA A 219 22.64 -0.07 -8.20
CA ALA A 219 23.56 -0.08 -7.06
C ALA A 219 25.01 -0.35 -7.53
N LEU A 220 25.21 -1.36 -8.37
CA LEU A 220 26.52 -1.68 -8.95
C LEU A 220 27.03 -0.56 -9.85
N LEU A 221 26.20 -0.02 -10.73
CA LEU A 221 26.54 1.06 -11.65
C LEU A 221 27.01 2.32 -10.91
N GLY A 222 26.28 2.73 -9.87
CA GLY A 222 26.69 3.86 -9.01
C GLY A 222 28.04 3.63 -8.34
N CYS A 223 28.30 2.42 -7.81
CA CYS A 223 29.62 2.04 -7.28
C CYS A 223 30.73 2.09 -8.34
N GLY A 224 30.43 1.66 -9.57
CA GLY A 224 31.37 1.76 -10.71
C GLY A 224 31.70 3.21 -11.06
N PHE A 225 30.69 4.08 -11.09
CA PHE A 225 30.90 5.53 -11.30
C PHE A 225 31.69 6.16 -10.17
N LEU A 226 31.40 5.85 -8.90
CA LEU A 226 32.18 6.33 -7.76
C LEU A 226 33.66 5.90 -7.87
N ALA A 227 33.93 4.66 -8.27
CA ALA A 227 35.28 4.18 -8.52
C ALA A 227 35.98 4.93 -9.69
N ALA A 228 35.26 5.26 -10.76
CA ALA A 228 35.77 6.08 -11.85
C ALA A 228 36.08 7.53 -11.40
N THR A 229 35.22 8.13 -10.59
CA THR A 229 35.46 9.45 -9.99
C THR A 229 36.72 9.43 -9.11
N MET A 230 36.86 8.42 -8.25
CA MET A 230 38.06 8.23 -7.41
C MET A 230 39.33 7.99 -8.24
N GLN A 231 39.25 7.24 -9.34
CA GLN A 231 40.36 7.03 -10.27
C GLN A 231 40.84 8.36 -10.87
N VAL A 232 39.92 9.22 -11.31
CA VAL A 232 40.26 10.56 -11.84
C VAL A 232 40.82 11.46 -10.74
N GLY A 233 40.27 11.41 -9.53
CA GLY A 233 40.80 12.15 -8.38
C GLY A 233 42.25 11.78 -8.02
N LEU A 234 42.58 10.48 -8.03
CA LEU A 234 43.94 9.98 -7.80
C LEU A 234 44.91 10.41 -8.90
N ARG A 235 44.51 10.31 -10.18
CA ARG A 235 45.33 10.80 -11.32
C ARG A 235 45.67 12.28 -11.20
N GLN A 236 44.77 13.07 -10.60
CA GLN A 236 44.91 14.51 -10.41
C GLN A 236 45.51 14.89 -9.04
N GLN A 237 46.00 13.91 -8.27
CA GLN A 237 46.62 14.08 -6.95
C GLN A 237 45.74 14.85 -5.94
N MET A 238 44.41 14.75 -6.06
CA MET A 238 43.51 15.49 -5.19
C MET A 238 43.46 14.91 -3.77
N PRO A 239 43.38 15.76 -2.73
CA PRO A 239 43.35 15.30 -1.36
C PRO A 239 42.04 14.57 -1.05
N VAL A 240 42.12 13.26 -0.85
CA VAL A 240 41.00 12.37 -0.46
C VAL A 240 40.27 12.90 0.79
N ARG A 241 40.98 13.62 1.67
CA ARG A 241 40.42 14.24 2.88
C ARG A 241 39.26 15.21 2.59
N GLY A 242 39.24 15.86 1.43
CA GLY A 242 38.16 16.78 1.03
C GLY A 242 36.85 16.08 0.62
N TRP A 243 36.85 14.76 0.45
CA TRP A 243 35.68 14.01 -0.03
C TRP A 243 34.78 13.58 1.13
N PHE A 244 35.35 13.24 2.29
CA PHE A 244 34.62 12.71 3.44
C PHE A 244 33.34 13.48 3.82
N PRO A 245 33.30 14.83 3.85
CA PRO A 245 32.08 15.57 4.20
C PRO A 245 30.94 15.37 3.19
N ALA A 246 31.26 15.25 1.89
CA ALA A 246 30.27 14.99 0.85
C ALA A 246 29.77 13.53 0.90
N LEU A 247 30.68 12.58 1.15
CA LEU A 247 30.34 11.16 1.35
C LEU A 247 29.42 10.98 2.57
N SER A 248 29.79 11.56 3.72
CA SER A 248 29.05 11.42 4.97
C SER A 248 27.71 12.15 4.94
N GLY A 249 27.66 13.39 4.44
CA GLY A 249 26.40 14.15 4.32
C GLY A 249 25.38 13.44 3.43
N THR A 250 25.83 12.86 2.31
CA THR A 250 24.94 12.09 1.42
C THR A 250 24.48 10.80 2.09
N ALA A 251 25.38 10.04 2.71
CA ALA A 251 25.05 8.80 3.43
C ALA A 251 24.05 9.03 4.59
N VAL A 252 24.20 10.13 5.34
CA VAL A 252 23.24 10.54 6.38
C VAL A 252 21.88 10.86 5.75
N ALA A 253 21.82 11.64 4.67
CA ALA A 253 20.55 11.97 4.01
C ALA A 253 19.82 10.71 3.49
N ILE A 254 20.55 9.73 2.96
CA ILE A 254 20.01 8.43 2.55
C ILE A 254 19.47 7.65 3.75
N GLY A 255 20.23 7.57 4.85
CA GLY A 255 19.79 6.92 6.08
C GLY A 255 18.52 7.56 6.65
N THR A 256 18.44 8.89 6.65
CA THR A 256 17.24 9.65 7.06
C THR A 256 16.05 9.35 6.14
N LEU A 257 16.24 9.28 4.82
CA LEU A 257 15.17 8.92 3.87
C LEU A 257 14.68 7.49 4.06
N MET A 258 15.58 6.53 4.31
CA MET A 258 15.20 5.14 4.63
C MET A 258 14.43 5.04 5.94
N MET A 259 14.90 5.73 6.98
CA MET A 259 14.22 5.79 8.28
C MET A 259 12.82 6.42 8.15
N TRP A 260 12.71 7.51 7.37
CA TRP A 260 11.43 8.15 7.07
C TRP A 260 10.46 7.21 6.35
N GLN A 261 10.90 6.52 5.28
CA GLN A 261 10.05 5.56 4.58
C GLN A 261 9.60 4.41 5.47
N SER A 262 10.50 3.86 6.29
CA SER A 262 10.18 2.83 7.28
C SER A 262 9.12 3.30 8.29
N LEU A 263 9.27 4.53 8.81
CA LEU A 263 8.33 5.13 9.75
C LEU A 263 6.94 5.38 9.14
N VAL A 264 6.87 5.86 7.89
CA VAL A 264 5.60 6.07 7.17
C VAL A 264 4.88 4.74 6.92
N ASP A 265 5.61 3.70 6.51
CA ASP A 265 5.03 2.37 6.28
C ASP A 265 4.56 1.72 7.60
N HIS A 266 5.34 1.84 8.67
CA HIS A 266 4.97 1.39 10.02
C HIS A 266 3.70 2.11 10.53
N ASN A 267 3.63 3.44 10.40
CA ASN A 267 2.45 4.21 10.78
C ASN A 267 1.21 3.81 9.97
N ARG A 268 1.35 3.52 8.67
CA ARG A 268 0.24 3.06 7.84
C ARG A 268 -0.29 1.69 8.29
N ARG A 269 0.59 0.72 8.49
CA ARG A 269 0.21 -0.63 8.98
C ARG A 269 -0.46 -0.56 10.35
N ASN A 270 0.07 0.29 11.25
CA ASN A 270 -0.51 0.50 12.58
C ASN A 270 -1.90 1.16 12.50
N LEU A 271 -2.09 2.14 11.61
CA LEU A 271 -3.38 2.80 11.41
C LEU A 271 -4.43 1.83 10.88
N GLU A 272 -4.10 1.07 9.82
CA GLU A 272 -4.98 0.03 9.26
C GLU A 272 -5.32 -1.03 10.31
N GLY A 273 -4.34 -1.48 11.10
CA GLY A 273 -4.54 -2.44 12.20
C GLY A 273 -5.36 -1.90 13.38
N THR A 274 -5.30 -0.60 13.68
CA THR A 274 -6.13 0.04 14.71
C THR A 274 -7.57 0.24 14.22
N ILE A 275 -7.76 0.75 13.00
CA ILE A 275 -9.09 0.89 12.38
C ILE A 275 -9.81 -0.46 12.33
N ARG A 276 -9.10 -1.53 11.96
CA ARG A 276 -9.68 -2.88 11.91
C ARG A 276 -10.10 -3.39 13.29
N ARG A 277 -9.25 -3.27 14.31
CA ARG A 277 -9.58 -3.69 15.68
C ARG A 277 -10.74 -2.88 16.27
N GLU A 278 -10.81 -1.59 15.97
CA GLU A 278 -11.91 -0.73 16.38
C GLU A 278 -13.22 -1.16 15.67
N ALA A 279 -13.18 -1.40 14.36
CA ALA A 279 -14.32 -1.89 13.59
C ALA A 279 -14.83 -3.26 14.08
N GLU A 280 -13.92 -4.20 14.38
CA GLU A 280 -14.26 -5.50 14.98
C GLU A 280 -14.86 -5.34 16.39
N THR A 281 -14.38 -4.37 17.17
CA THR A 281 -14.94 -4.04 18.50
C THR A 281 -16.33 -3.42 18.41
N ILE A 282 -16.55 -2.50 17.46
CA ILE A 282 -17.86 -1.89 17.18
C ILE A 282 -18.84 -2.96 16.69
N ALA A 283 -18.43 -3.83 15.76
CA ALA A 283 -19.26 -4.91 15.26
C ALA A 283 -19.66 -5.89 16.37
N GLY A 284 -18.73 -6.26 17.26
CA GLY A 284 -19.02 -7.10 18.43
C GLY A 284 -19.88 -6.41 19.50
N ALA A 285 -19.82 -5.08 19.63
CA ALA A 285 -20.75 -4.32 20.47
C ALA A 285 -22.15 -4.25 19.85
N ALA A 286 -22.25 -3.99 18.54
CA ALA A 286 -23.50 -3.98 17.78
C ALA A 286 -24.21 -5.33 17.79
N GLY A 287 -23.47 -6.44 17.62
CA GLY A 287 -23.99 -7.80 17.73
C GLY A 287 -24.60 -8.09 19.11
N ARG A 288 -23.83 -7.87 20.19
CA ARG A 288 -24.34 -8.02 21.57
C ARG A 288 -25.55 -7.14 21.84
N GLY A 289 -25.54 -5.90 21.35
CA GLY A 289 -26.68 -5.00 21.47
C GLY A 289 -27.96 -5.59 20.85
N ILE A 290 -27.86 -6.20 19.68
CA ILE A 290 -28.97 -6.92 19.04
C ILE A 290 -29.38 -8.15 19.86
N ASP A 291 -28.41 -9.00 20.23
CA ASP A 291 -28.65 -10.24 20.98
C ASP A 291 -29.38 -9.97 22.30
N GLU A 292 -29.04 -8.89 23.01
CA GLU A 292 -29.74 -8.43 24.21
C GLU A 292 -31.23 -8.20 23.93
N ARG A 293 -31.60 -7.42 22.91
CA ARG A 293 -33.02 -7.11 22.60
C ARG A 293 -33.79 -8.36 22.16
N VAL A 294 -33.15 -9.28 21.43
CA VAL A 294 -33.74 -10.58 21.07
C VAL A 294 -33.95 -11.45 22.31
N LEU A 295 -32.95 -11.55 23.19
CA LEU A 295 -33.00 -12.34 24.43
C LEU A 295 -34.07 -11.82 25.40
N ILE A 296 -34.25 -10.50 25.51
CA ILE A 296 -35.31 -9.89 26.33
C ILE A 296 -36.70 -10.21 25.74
N THR A 297 -36.82 -10.23 24.41
CA THR A 297 -38.05 -10.64 23.72
C THR A 297 -38.36 -12.13 23.98
N GLU A 298 -37.35 -13.01 23.97
CA GLU A 298 -37.50 -14.43 24.34
C GLU A 298 -37.82 -14.62 25.82
N HIS A 299 -37.18 -13.88 26.72
CA HIS A 299 -37.47 -13.93 28.15
C HIS A 299 -38.90 -13.49 28.45
N LEU A 300 -39.38 -12.44 27.77
CA LEU A 300 -40.78 -12.00 27.88
C LEU A 300 -41.74 -13.08 27.35
N ALA A 301 -41.45 -13.72 26.20
CA ALA A 301 -42.26 -14.82 25.67
C ALA A 301 -42.30 -16.05 26.59
N ALA A 302 -41.21 -16.35 27.30
CA ALA A 302 -41.10 -17.46 28.24
C ALA A 302 -41.77 -17.17 29.59
N GLN A 303 -41.63 -15.95 30.14
CA GLN A 303 -42.34 -15.59 31.38
C GLN A 303 -43.86 -15.70 31.18
N TRP A 304 -44.37 -15.18 30.06
CA TRP A 304 -45.79 -15.17 29.74
C TRP A 304 -46.34 -16.50 29.20
N SER A 305 -45.53 -17.57 29.12
CA SER A 305 -46.03 -18.92 28.81
C SER A 305 -46.43 -19.73 30.06
N ASP A 306 -45.90 -19.35 31.22
CA ASP A 306 -45.95 -20.18 32.43
C ASP A 306 -46.91 -19.59 33.50
N GLU A 307 -47.19 -18.29 33.45
CA GLU A 307 -48.17 -17.62 34.34
C GLU A 307 -49.48 -17.23 33.62
N HIS A 308 -50.58 -17.49 34.34
CA HIS A 308 -51.92 -16.89 34.29
C HIS A 308 -52.42 -16.19 33.00
N ALA A 309 -53.60 -16.60 32.54
CA ALA A 309 -54.29 -16.12 31.35
C ALA A 309 -54.38 -14.57 31.20
N LEU A 310 -53.36 -14.00 30.55
CA LEU A 310 -53.38 -12.77 29.74
C LEU A 310 -54.17 -11.60 30.35
N VAL A 311 -53.84 -11.26 31.61
CA VAL A 311 -54.32 -10.03 32.25
C VAL A 311 -53.68 -8.82 31.56
N ARG A 312 -54.42 -8.22 30.64
CA ARG A 312 -53.99 -7.08 29.80
C ARG A 312 -53.22 -6.00 30.56
N GLY A 313 -53.69 -5.62 31.75
CA GLY A 313 -53.07 -4.56 32.57
C GLY A 313 -51.74 -4.93 33.23
N GLU A 314 -51.33 -6.19 33.23
CA GLU A 314 -49.98 -6.63 33.66
C GLU A 314 -49.03 -6.69 32.48
N TRP A 315 -49.48 -7.28 31.37
CA TRP A 315 -48.76 -7.24 30.09
C TRP A 315 -48.40 -5.80 29.70
N GLU A 316 -49.37 -4.87 29.71
CA GLU A 316 -49.14 -3.48 29.31
C GLU A 316 -48.10 -2.78 30.20
N ARG A 317 -48.02 -3.14 31.50
CA ARG A 317 -46.99 -2.63 32.42
C ARG A 317 -45.61 -3.19 32.10
N THR A 318 -45.48 -4.50 31.87
CA THR A 318 -44.19 -5.14 31.56
C THR A 318 -43.65 -4.71 30.20
N ALA A 319 -44.50 -4.66 29.17
CA ALA A 319 -44.13 -4.16 27.84
C ALA A 319 -43.72 -2.67 27.86
N ALA A 320 -44.43 -1.82 28.62
CA ALA A 320 -44.02 -0.42 28.81
C ALA A 320 -42.71 -0.28 29.62
N SER A 321 -42.40 -1.24 30.50
CA SER A 321 -41.12 -1.30 31.20
C SER A 321 -39.98 -1.63 30.22
N MET A 322 -40.14 -2.67 29.39
CA MET A 322 -39.18 -3.03 28.34
C MET A 322 -38.92 -1.86 27.38
N GLN A 323 -39.97 -1.17 26.92
CA GLN A 323 -39.85 -0.03 26.01
C GLN A 323 -39.03 1.13 26.62
N ARG A 324 -39.19 1.40 27.91
CA ARG A 324 -38.44 2.46 28.61
C ARG A 324 -37.04 2.03 29.02
N GLY A 325 -36.83 0.73 29.28
CA GLY A 325 -35.54 0.18 29.73
C GLY A 325 -34.52 -0.01 28.62
N PHE A 326 -34.95 -0.19 27.36
CA PHE A 326 -34.06 -0.55 26.25
C PHE A 326 -34.17 0.39 25.07
N ALA A 327 -33.10 1.17 24.85
CA ALA A 327 -32.99 2.05 23.69
C ALA A 327 -33.15 1.27 22.37
N GLY A 328 -33.98 1.82 21.49
CA GLY A 328 -34.35 1.23 20.20
C GLY A 328 -35.68 0.46 20.21
N VAL A 329 -36.22 0.03 21.36
CA VAL A 329 -37.53 -0.63 21.41
C VAL A 329 -38.64 0.41 21.18
N ILE A 330 -39.27 0.37 20.00
CA ILE A 330 -40.32 1.33 19.61
C ILE A 330 -41.75 0.78 19.79
N GLY A 331 -41.89 -0.54 19.95
CA GLY A 331 -43.15 -1.15 20.37
C GLY A 331 -43.01 -2.65 20.63
N VAL A 332 -43.93 -3.20 21.42
CA VAL A 332 -44.01 -4.63 21.77
C VAL A 332 -45.48 -5.06 21.71
N GLY A 333 -45.77 -6.25 21.21
CA GLY A 333 -47.13 -6.81 21.14
C GLY A 333 -47.14 -8.33 21.08
N VAL A 334 -48.33 -8.92 21.15
CA VAL A 334 -48.52 -10.39 21.08
C VAL A 334 -49.26 -10.74 19.80
N VAL A 335 -48.70 -11.62 18.98
CA VAL A 335 -49.40 -12.22 17.83
C VAL A 335 -50.16 -13.44 18.34
N ASP A 336 -51.48 -13.47 18.15
CA ASP A 336 -52.31 -14.61 18.52
C ASP A 336 -52.20 -15.78 17.51
N SER A 337 -52.84 -16.91 17.83
CA SER A 337 -52.83 -18.09 16.96
C SER A 337 -53.52 -17.92 15.60
N HIS A 338 -54.27 -16.83 15.41
CA HIS A 338 -54.90 -16.45 14.14
C HIS A 338 -54.02 -15.48 13.33
N GLY A 339 -52.84 -15.13 13.85
CA GLY A 339 -51.92 -14.18 13.23
C GLY A 339 -52.28 -12.71 13.44
N ILE A 340 -53.19 -12.40 14.37
CA ILE A 340 -53.63 -11.03 14.68
C ILE A 340 -52.78 -10.46 15.79
N LEU A 341 -52.30 -9.23 15.62
CA LEU A 341 -51.49 -8.54 16.62
C LEU A 341 -52.38 -7.88 17.69
N ARG A 342 -52.22 -8.30 18.94
CA ARG A 342 -52.98 -7.82 20.11
C ARG A 342 -52.07 -7.19 21.15
N TRP A 343 -52.68 -6.40 22.04
CA TRP A 343 -52.03 -5.76 23.20
C TRP A 343 -50.72 -5.04 22.88
N VAL A 344 -50.73 -4.22 21.82
CA VAL A 344 -49.55 -3.44 21.44
C VAL A 344 -49.31 -2.30 22.42
N VAL A 345 -48.06 -2.18 22.86
CA VAL A 345 -47.54 -1.05 23.63
C VAL A 345 -46.42 -0.38 22.84
N PRO A 346 -46.46 0.94 22.60
CA PRO A 346 -47.56 1.85 22.90
C PRO A 346 -48.73 1.63 21.93
N ALA A 347 -49.96 1.91 22.36
CA ALA A 347 -51.15 1.79 21.50
C ALA A 347 -51.13 2.74 20.28
N SER A 348 -50.25 3.75 20.30
CA SER A 348 -49.98 4.67 19.19
C SER A 348 -48.85 4.21 18.26
N SER A 349 -48.36 2.97 18.38
CA SER A 349 -47.31 2.45 17.52
C SER A 349 -47.75 2.38 16.05
N THR A 350 -46.91 2.88 15.16
CA THR A 350 -47.13 2.87 13.70
C THR A 350 -46.44 1.69 13.00
N THR A 351 -45.50 1.00 13.67
CA THR A 351 -44.88 -0.24 13.16
C THR A 351 -45.69 -1.49 13.52
N LEU A 352 -46.32 -1.46 14.70
CA LEU A 352 -47.13 -2.51 15.28
C LEU A 352 -48.56 -1.97 15.45
N VAL A 353 -49.45 -2.28 14.52
CA VAL A 353 -50.85 -1.81 14.58
C VAL A 353 -51.69 -2.83 15.33
N ALA A 354 -52.36 -2.39 16.41
CA ALA A 354 -53.25 -3.25 17.19
C ALA A 354 -54.46 -3.72 16.37
N ASP A 355 -54.90 -4.95 16.64
CA ASP A 355 -56.01 -5.66 16.00
C ASP A 355 -55.88 -5.83 14.47
N ALA A 356 -54.68 -5.63 13.92
CA ALA A 356 -54.34 -5.87 12.52
C ALA A 356 -53.69 -7.26 12.31
N PRO A 357 -53.86 -7.89 11.14
CA PRO A 357 -53.13 -9.11 10.78
C PRO A 357 -51.62 -8.81 10.66
N PHE A 358 -50.80 -9.55 11.42
CA PHE A 358 -49.35 -9.34 11.47
C PHE A 358 -48.62 -9.99 10.30
N ALA A 359 -48.97 -11.23 9.98
CA ALA A 359 -48.25 -12.11 9.04
C ALA A 359 -48.71 -11.92 7.57
N VAL A 360 -48.93 -10.68 7.14
CA VAL A 360 -49.34 -10.35 5.76
C VAL A 360 -48.14 -10.29 4.80
N ASP A 361 -47.00 -9.80 5.28
CA ASP A 361 -45.75 -9.76 4.51
C ASP A 361 -45.00 -11.10 4.60
N ALA A 362 -44.51 -11.59 3.48
CA ALA A 362 -43.62 -12.75 3.38
C ALA A 362 -42.43 -12.70 4.35
N ARG A 363 -41.88 -11.50 4.63
CA ARG A 363 -40.81 -11.30 5.61
C ARG A 363 -41.25 -11.63 7.04
N ARG A 364 -42.47 -11.22 7.43
CA ARG A 364 -43.05 -11.50 8.75
C ARG A 364 -43.48 -12.96 8.87
N VAL A 365 -43.96 -13.56 7.79
CA VAL A 365 -44.23 -15.01 7.71
C VAL A 365 -42.94 -15.82 7.88
N ALA A 366 -41.84 -15.41 7.24
CA ALA A 366 -40.53 -16.06 7.39
C ALA A 366 -40.02 -15.97 8.84
N LEU A 367 -40.07 -14.78 9.44
CA LEU A 367 -39.70 -14.54 10.84
C LEU A 367 -40.44 -15.48 11.82
N LEU A 368 -41.77 -15.54 11.76
CA LEU A 368 -42.55 -16.40 12.66
C LEU A 368 -42.29 -17.89 12.41
N ARG A 369 -42.08 -18.29 11.14
CA ARG A 369 -41.71 -19.67 10.80
C ARG A 369 -40.35 -20.04 11.42
N GLU A 370 -39.36 -19.17 11.30
CA GLU A 370 -38.02 -19.37 11.85
C GLU A 370 -38.04 -19.46 13.37
N ALA A 371 -38.77 -18.54 14.04
CA ALA A 371 -39.02 -18.56 15.48
C ALA A 371 -39.64 -19.89 15.93
N THR A 372 -40.61 -20.40 15.17
CA THR A 372 -41.27 -21.69 15.43
C THR A 372 -40.30 -22.86 15.28
N THR A 373 -39.48 -22.87 14.22
CA THR A 373 -38.55 -23.98 13.94
C THR A 373 -37.36 -24.03 14.89
N THR A 374 -36.88 -22.88 15.37
CA THR A 374 -35.74 -22.79 16.30
C THR A 374 -36.17 -22.86 17.76
N GLY A 375 -37.43 -22.55 18.06
CA GLY A 375 -37.96 -22.48 19.42
C GLY A 375 -37.39 -21.33 20.26
N ARG A 376 -36.74 -20.35 19.64
CA ARG A 376 -36.01 -19.23 20.27
C ARG A 376 -36.43 -17.88 19.67
N GLY A 377 -35.94 -16.79 20.26
CA GLY A 377 -36.01 -15.47 19.64
C GLY A 377 -35.20 -15.41 18.34
N THR A 378 -35.79 -14.85 17.30
CA THR A 378 -35.12 -14.53 16.01
C THR A 378 -35.42 -13.08 15.61
N LEU A 379 -34.61 -12.53 14.71
CA LEU A 379 -34.66 -11.16 14.22
C LEU A 379 -34.92 -11.12 12.71
N SER A 380 -35.80 -10.23 12.26
CA SER A 380 -36.05 -10.02 10.83
C SER A 380 -34.90 -9.29 10.13
N LEU A 381 -34.83 -9.47 8.81
CA LEU A 381 -34.14 -8.52 7.93
C LEU A 381 -34.70 -7.10 8.09
N SER A 382 -33.93 -6.11 7.64
CA SER A 382 -34.31 -4.70 7.76
C SER A 382 -35.55 -4.32 6.94
N ASP A 383 -36.51 -3.70 7.61
CA ASP A 383 -37.76 -3.18 7.04
C ASP A 383 -37.80 -1.64 7.13
N THR A 384 -38.61 -0.99 6.29
CA THR A 384 -38.65 0.48 6.15
C THR A 384 -40.02 1.04 6.51
N LEU A 385 -40.06 1.95 7.48
CA LEU A 385 -41.20 2.85 7.67
C LEU A 385 -41.35 3.78 6.46
N GLY A 386 -42.58 4.24 6.20
CA GLY A 386 -42.87 5.23 5.14
C GLY A 386 -42.16 6.59 5.29
N SER A 387 -41.45 6.82 6.40
CA SER A 387 -40.56 7.96 6.65
C SER A 387 -39.08 7.70 6.29
N GLY A 388 -38.76 6.54 5.70
CA GLY A 388 -37.39 6.12 5.38
C GLY A 388 -36.57 5.57 6.56
N ARG A 389 -37.13 5.55 7.79
CA ARG A 389 -36.50 4.92 8.95
C ARG A 389 -36.46 3.40 8.79
N ARG A 390 -35.30 2.79 9.07
CA ARG A 390 -35.13 1.33 9.09
C ARG A 390 -35.38 0.77 10.49
N PHE A 391 -36.14 -0.31 10.56
CA PHE A 391 -36.40 -1.07 11.78
C PHE A 391 -36.25 -2.58 11.52
N ALA A 392 -36.24 -3.36 12.59
CA ALA A 392 -36.36 -4.82 12.54
C ALA A 392 -37.40 -5.30 13.55
N LEU A 393 -37.84 -6.54 13.38
CA LEU A 393 -38.79 -7.22 14.25
C LEU A 393 -38.08 -8.39 14.92
N ALA A 394 -37.97 -8.36 16.24
CA ALA A 394 -37.63 -9.54 17.02
C ALA A 394 -38.91 -10.31 17.34
N ALA A 395 -38.93 -11.62 17.15
CA ALA A 395 -40.07 -12.47 17.47
C ALA A 395 -39.63 -13.72 18.24
N ALA A 396 -40.37 -14.08 19.28
CA ALA A 396 -40.12 -15.27 20.09
C ALA A 396 -41.44 -16.05 20.35
N PRO A 397 -41.41 -17.39 20.29
CA PRO A 397 -42.60 -18.22 20.50
C PRO A 397 -42.92 -18.38 22.00
N MET A 398 -44.20 -18.35 22.35
CA MET A 398 -44.66 -18.70 23.70
C MET A 398 -44.73 -20.22 23.83
N ARG A 399 -44.06 -20.81 24.84
CA ARG A 399 -43.85 -22.27 24.94
C ARG A 399 -45.02 -23.06 25.54
N SER A 400 -46.06 -22.34 25.97
CA SER A 400 -47.27 -22.80 26.66
C SER A 400 -48.27 -21.61 26.65
N ALA A 401 -49.59 -21.77 26.79
CA ALA A 401 -50.38 -23.00 26.90
C ALA A 401 -51.28 -23.19 25.65
N MET A 402 -52.52 -22.68 25.69
CA MET A 402 -53.36 -22.43 24.52
C MET A 402 -53.66 -20.92 24.37
N PRO A 403 -53.73 -20.40 23.13
CA PRO A 403 -53.70 -21.14 21.88
C PRO A 403 -52.27 -21.40 21.36
N ALA A 404 -52.06 -22.58 20.78
CA ALA A 404 -50.75 -23.24 20.63
C ALA A 404 -49.74 -22.62 19.63
N ARG A 405 -49.90 -21.35 19.23
CA ARG A 405 -49.04 -20.63 18.26
C ARG A 405 -49.01 -19.11 18.51
N ALA A 406 -48.89 -18.69 19.77
CA ALA A 406 -48.73 -17.29 20.11
C ALA A 406 -47.24 -16.86 20.10
N PHE A 407 -46.97 -15.62 19.72
CA PHE A 407 -45.62 -15.05 19.68
C PHE A 407 -45.58 -13.68 20.33
N VAL A 408 -44.52 -13.38 21.07
CA VAL A 408 -44.18 -12.00 21.42
C VAL A 408 -43.37 -11.41 20.28
N VAL A 409 -43.72 -10.19 19.86
CA VAL A 409 -43.00 -9.43 18.83
C VAL A 409 -42.60 -8.06 19.39
N ALA A 410 -41.33 -7.70 19.23
CA ALA A 410 -40.80 -6.36 19.51
C ALA A 410 -40.29 -5.70 18.22
N ALA A 411 -40.66 -4.43 18.00
CA ALA A 411 -40.14 -3.61 16.93
C ALA A 411 -38.95 -2.77 17.43
N LEU A 412 -37.84 -2.86 16.70
CA LEU A 412 -36.54 -2.27 17.03
C LEU A 412 -36.13 -1.24 15.97
N ASP A 413 -36.05 0.04 16.34
CA ASP A 413 -35.51 1.08 15.46
C ASP A 413 -33.98 1.01 15.46
N TYR A 414 -33.41 0.69 14.30
CA TYR A 414 -31.96 0.52 14.18
C TYR A 414 -31.17 1.78 14.48
N ARG A 415 -31.71 2.96 14.14
CA ARG A 415 -31.00 4.22 14.34
C ARG A 415 -30.82 4.48 15.83
N THR A 416 -31.89 4.49 16.61
CA THR A 416 -31.80 4.72 18.06
C THR A 416 -31.04 3.60 18.78
N MET A 417 -31.20 2.34 18.35
CA MET A 417 -30.45 1.21 18.92
C MET A 417 -28.95 1.32 18.68
N PHE A 418 -28.51 1.59 17.44
CA PHE A 418 -27.09 1.74 17.15
C PHE A 418 -26.51 3.04 17.69
N GLU A 419 -27.26 4.16 17.68
CA GLU A 419 -26.81 5.42 18.31
C GLU A 419 -26.50 5.21 19.79
N ASP A 420 -27.32 4.45 20.55
CA ASP A 420 -27.03 4.08 21.95
C ASP A 420 -25.75 3.23 22.09
N VAL A 421 -25.67 2.10 21.37
CA VAL A 421 -24.52 1.17 21.45
C VAL A 421 -23.19 1.80 21.00
N VAL A 422 -23.24 2.71 20.02
CA VAL A 422 -22.08 3.40 19.45
C VAL A 422 -21.67 4.59 20.31
N SER A 423 -22.61 5.47 20.71
CA SER A 423 -22.29 6.72 21.42
C SER A 423 -21.71 6.49 22.82
N GLN A 424 -22.07 5.41 23.50
CA GLN A 424 -21.47 5.02 24.78
C GLN A 424 -20.00 4.59 24.68
N ARG A 425 -19.49 4.30 23.47
CA ARG A 425 -18.12 3.77 23.26
C ARG A 425 -17.24 4.64 22.37
N LEU A 426 -17.81 5.43 21.46
CA LEU A 426 -17.06 6.20 20.46
C LEU A 426 -17.03 7.70 20.78
N GLY A 427 -15.81 8.22 20.96
CA GLY A 427 -15.56 9.65 20.76
C GLY A 427 -15.77 10.05 19.29
N GLN A 428 -15.86 11.36 19.01
CA GLN A 428 -16.22 11.93 17.69
C GLN A 428 -15.18 11.75 16.55
N VAL A 429 -14.37 10.69 16.59
CA VAL A 429 -13.20 10.50 15.71
C VAL A 429 -13.53 9.65 14.47
N TYR A 430 -14.61 8.86 14.50
CA TYR A 430 -14.92 7.87 13.45
C TYR A 430 -16.27 8.12 12.77
N SER A 431 -16.31 7.93 11.45
CA SER A 431 -17.55 7.75 10.69
C SER A 431 -17.81 6.25 10.47
N TYR A 432 -19.07 5.84 10.49
CA TYR A 432 -19.47 4.44 10.36
C TYR A 432 -20.72 4.30 9.49
N SER A 433 -20.91 3.13 8.88
CA SER A 433 -22.13 2.76 8.18
C SER A 433 -22.41 1.27 8.38
N VAL A 434 -23.61 0.94 8.87
CA VAL A 434 -24.07 -0.45 8.98
C VAL A 434 -24.87 -0.80 7.71
N ARG A 435 -24.66 -1.99 7.16
CA ARG A 435 -25.39 -2.52 6.00
C ARG A 435 -25.92 -3.92 6.30
N ASP A 436 -27.05 -4.23 5.69
CA ASP A 436 -27.64 -5.57 5.68
C ASP A 436 -26.84 -6.43 4.70
N GLY A 437 -26.35 -7.59 5.11
CA GLY A 437 -25.41 -8.41 4.32
C GLY A 437 -26.03 -9.06 3.06
N ALA A 438 -27.35 -8.93 2.89
CA ALA A 438 -28.11 -9.42 1.75
C ALA A 438 -28.28 -8.39 0.61
N GLN A 439 -27.61 -7.23 0.64
CA GLN A 439 -27.69 -6.15 -0.37
C GLN A 439 -26.32 -5.57 -0.77
#